data_AF-A0A0A1Z7Z0-F1
#
_entry.id   AF-A0A0A1Z7Z0-F1
#
_cell.length_a   1.000
_cell.length_b   1.000
_cell.length_c   1.000
_cell.angle_alpha   90.00
_cell.angle_beta   90.00
_cell.angle_gamma   90.00
#
_symmetry.space_group_name_H-M   'P 1'
#
loop_
_entity.id
_entity.type
_entity.pdbx_description
1 polymer ?
#
loop_
_entity_poly.entity_id
_entity_poly.type
_entity_poly.pdbx_seq_one_letter_code
_entity_poly.pdbx_strand_id
1 'polypeptide(L)'
;MMNFKTVVSLSALAVLMGAASMANAYSITPVNTHFTAPGTISVKSPSSYQAAVNCGATFTGNVDAAGVAKITDVAITGGGLCSLPKITGLPWTLTSTGATAGSVTNVGYTIAGSILYPVSNCGASTITANYSGGVLTATNQSLAGNCTVVSLSVKPTPAFTVVP
;
A
#
# COMPACT_ATOMS: atom_id res chain seq x y z
N MET A 1 60.98 8.89 -23.89
CA MET A 1 60.36 10.22 -23.68
C MET A 1 59.05 10.24 -24.47
N MET A 2 57.94 10.58 -23.80
CA MET A 2 56.54 10.45 -24.26
C MET A 2 56.14 11.36 -25.44
N ASN A 3 55.10 10.94 -26.17
CA ASN A 3 53.98 11.78 -26.64
C ASN A 3 52.91 10.84 -27.26
N PHE A 4 51.82 10.45 -26.60
CA PHE A 4 50.63 11.24 -26.20
C PHE A 4 50.16 12.18 -27.32
N LYS A 5 49.25 11.71 -28.20
CA LYS A 5 48.22 12.52 -28.91
C LYS A 5 47.46 11.70 -29.97
N THR A 6 46.59 10.78 -29.52
CA THR A 6 45.44 10.35 -30.35
C THR A 6 44.32 9.86 -29.44
N VAL A 7 43.78 10.81 -28.68
CA VAL A 7 42.53 10.64 -27.95
C VAL A 7 41.62 11.73 -28.52
N VAL A 8 40.61 11.35 -29.31
CA VAL A 8 39.39 12.12 -29.59
C VAL A 8 38.52 11.31 -30.56
N SER A 9 37.22 11.26 -30.23
CA SER A 9 36.10 10.94 -31.12
C SER A 9 35.73 9.46 -31.31
N LEU A 10 35.17 8.84 -30.27
CA LEU A 10 34.10 7.83 -30.39
C LEU A 10 33.03 7.95 -29.27
N SER A 11 33.03 9.06 -28.54
CA SER A 11 32.04 9.38 -27.50
C SER A 11 30.82 10.08 -28.10
N ALA A 12 30.10 9.40 -28.99
CA ALA A 12 28.87 9.92 -29.57
C ALA A 12 27.96 8.80 -30.07
N LEU A 13 27.59 7.84 -29.21
CA LEU A 13 26.40 7.02 -29.46
C LEU A 13 25.71 6.69 -28.13
N ALA A 14 24.43 7.04 -28.06
CA ALA A 14 23.44 6.66 -27.03
C ALA A 14 23.46 7.40 -25.68
N VAL A 15 23.46 8.74 -25.71
CA VAL A 15 22.63 9.52 -24.77
C VAL A 15 21.19 9.48 -25.30
N LEU A 16 20.47 8.40 -25.03
CA LEU A 16 19.03 8.30 -25.25
C LEU A 16 18.47 7.30 -24.21
N MET A 17 17.59 7.82 -23.35
CA MET A 17 16.69 7.06 -22.44
C MET A 17 17.34 6.47 -21.19
N GLY A 18 17.81 7.37 -20.33
CA GLY A 18 17.85 7.12 -18.89
C GLY A 18 16.45 6.79 -18.35
N ALA A 19 16.43 5.92 -17.34
CA ALA A 19 15.24 5.33 -16.72
C ALA A 19 14.47 4.37 -17.64
N ALA A 20 15.09 3.24 -17.97
CA ALA A 20 14.33 2.01 -18.20
C ALA A 20 13.44 1.81 -16.97
N SER A 21 12.18 2.14 -17.18
CA SER A 21 10.97 1.63 -16.55
C SER A 21 11.28 0.62 -15.46
N MET A 22 10.97 0.96 -14.22
CA MET A 22 10.52 -0.05 -13.27
C MET A 22 9.27 -0.66 -13.91
N ALA A 23 9.48 -1.68 -14.76
CA ALA A 23 8.44 -2.38 -15.46
C ALA A 23 7.68 -3.17 -14.41
N ASN A 24 6.76 -2.50 -13.71
CA ASN A 24 5.64 -3.21 -13.13
C ASN A 24 4.95 -3.84 -14.33
N ALA A 25 4.97 -5.17 -14.42
CA ALA A 25 4.27 -5.92 -15.48
C ALA A 25 2.74 -5.72 -15.43
N TYR A 26 2.26 -4.96 -14.45
CA TYR A 26 0.91 -4.53 -14.25
C TYR A 26 0.92 -3.14 -13.61
N SER A 27 0.11 -2.23 -14.12
CA SER A 27 -0.01 -0.85 -13.65
C SER A 27 -1.47 -0.51 -13.34
N ILE A 28 -1.68 0.31 -12.32
CA ILE A 28 -3.01 0.75 -11.89
C ILE A 28 -3.39 1.99 -12.68
N THR A 29 -4.60 2.01 -13.21
CA THR A 29 -5.19 3.16 -13.91
C THR A 29 -6.51 3.55 -13.25
N PRO A 30 -6.93 4.83 -13.31
CA PRO A 30 -6.27 5.95 -13.99
C PRO A 30 -5.01 6.45 -13.25
N VAL A 31 -3.93 6.71 -14.01
CA VAL A 31 -2.68 7.29 -13.48
C VAL A 31 -2.83 8.77 -13.18
N ASN A 32 -1.91 9.32 -12.38
CA ASN A 32 -1.90 10.73 -11.95
C ASN A 32 -3.24 11.20 -11.36
N THR A 33 -3.97 10.27 -10.72
CA THR A 33 -5.33 10.51 -10.25
C THR A 33 -5.42 10.26 -8.76
N HIS A 34 -6.10 11.18 -8.07
CA HIS A 34 -6.45 10.99 -6.66
C HIS A 34 -7.58 9.97 -6.54
N PHE A 35 -7.51 9.10 -5.54
CA PHE A 35 -8.53 8.12 -5.26
C PHE A 35 -8.94 8.13 -3.79
N THR A 36 -10.18 7.71 -3.55
CA THR A 36 -10.69 7.36 -2.22
C THR A 36 -11.29 5.96 -2.29
N ALA A 37 -11.03 5.14 -1.28
CA ALA A 37 -11.51 3.77 -1.21
C ALA A 37 -12.20 3.53 0.14
N PRO A 38 -13.48 3.92 0.28
CA PRO A 38 -14.26 3.56 1.45
C PRO A 38 -14.59 2.07 1.48
N GLY A 39 -14.76 1.53 2.68
CA GLY A 39 -15.24 0.18 2.92
C GLY A 39 -15.05 -0.25 4.37
N THR A 40 -14.76 -1.53 4.57
CA THR A 40 -14.69 -2.15 5.90
C THR A 40 -13.40 -2.94 6.08
N ILE A 41 -12.90 -2.96 7.31
CA ILE A 41 -11.75 -3.76 7.73
C ILE A 41 -12.07 -4.49 9.03
N SER A 42 -11.65 -5.74 9.14
CA SER A 42 -11.70 -6.53 10.37
C SER A 42 -10.28 -6.88 10.80
N VAL A 43 -9.90 -6.51 12.02
CA VAL A 43 -8.55 -6.73 12.54
C VAL A 43 -8.57 -7.43 13.90
N LYS A 44 -7.52 -8.22 14.15
CA LYS A 44 -7.18 -8.77 15.46
C LYS A 44 -5.88 -8.12 15.93
N SER A 45 -5.80 -7.80 17.21
CA SER A 45 -4.60 -7.25 17.82
C SER A 45 -4.55 -7.63 19.30
N PRO A 46 -3.40 -7.42 19.97
CA PRO A 46 -3.33 -7.53 21.42
C PRO A 46 -4.39 -6.69 22.15
N SER A 47 -4.68 -5.47 21.66
CA SER A 47 -5.67 -4.58 22.27
C SER A 47 -7.10 -5.11 22.20
N SER A 48 -7.39 -6.00 21.24
CA SER A 48 -8.67 -6.71 21.16
C SER A 48 -8.64 -8.09 21.80
N TYR A 49 -7.57 -8.45 22.50
CA TYR A 49 -7.34 -9.81 23.02
C TYR A 49 -7.49 -10.89 21.94
N GLN A 50 -7.04 -10.57 20.72
CA GLN A 50 -7.16 -11.43 19.53
C GLN A 50 -8.60 -11.67 19.05
N ALA A 51 -9.59 -10.93 19.57
CA ALA A 51 -10.93 -10.88 19.01
C ALA A 51 -10.95 -10.06 17.71
N ALA A 52 -11.78 -10.47 16.75
CA ALA A 52 -11.95 -9.75 15.50
C ALA A 52 -12.79 -8.48 15.74
N VAL A 53 -12.23 -7.32 15.42
CA VAL A 53 -12.89 -6.02 15.52
C VAL A 53 -13.19 -5.51 14.14
N ASN A 54 -14.46 -5.23 13.85
CA ASN A 54 -14.92 -4.74 12.55
C ASN A 54 -15.06 -3.22 12.59
N CYS A 55 -14.31 -2.54 11.73
CA CYS A 55 -14.29 -1.09 11.59
C CYS A 55 -14.64 -0.67 10.16
N GLY A 56 -15.14 0.54 10.00
CA GLY A 56 -15.11 1.22 8.72
C GLY A 56 -13.69 1.71 8.43
N ALA A 57 -13.30 1.71 7.16
CA ALA A 57 -12.01 2.23 6.73
C ALA A 57 -12.16 2.99 5.41
N THR A 58 -11.54 4.15 5.31
CA THR A 58 -11.43 4.91 4.07
C THR A 58 -9.96 5.16 3.80
N PHE A 59 -9.48 4.64 2.67
CA PHE A 59 -8.11 4.84 2.22
C PHE A 59 -8.09 5.96 1.19
N THR A 60 -7.18 6.90 1.33
CA THR A 60 -7.06 8.06 0.44
C THR A 60 -5.64 8.11 -0.10
N GLY A 61 -5.50 8.44 -1.38
CA GLY A 61 -4.20 8.42 -2.02
C GLY A 61 -4.19 8.86 -3.47
N ASN A 62 -3.07 8.64 -4.12
CA ASN A 62 -2.85 9.00 -5.52
C ASN A 62 -2.17 7.86 -6.28
N VAL A 63 -2.60 7.62 -7.51
CA VAL A 63 -1.89 6.76 -8.45
C VAL A 63 -0.85 7.60 -9.18
N ASP A 64 0.41 7.21 -9.17
CA ASP A 64 1.48 7.93 -9.87
C ASP A 64 1.50 7.63 -11.37
N ALA A 65 2.43 8.27 -12.10
CA ALA A 65 2.60 8.07 -13.53
C ALA A 65 3.08 6.65 -13.92
N ALA A 66 3.64 5.89 -12.98
CA ALA A 66 4.05 4.50 -13.17
C ALA A 66 2.93 3.50 -12.82
N GLY A 67 1.73 3.99 -12.46
CA GLY A 67 0.60 3.17 -12.05
C GLY A 67 0.78 2.50 -10.70
N VAL A 68 1.57 3.10 -9.81
CA VAL A 68 1.69 2.68 -8.42
C VAL A 68 0.80 3.58 -7.55
N ALA A 69 -0.05 2.97 -6.74
CA ALA A 69 -0.94 3.69 -5.85
C ALA A 69 -0.25 3.97 -4.51
N LYS A 70 -0.16 5.25 -4.13
CA LYS A 70 0.36 5.72 -2.85
C LYS A 70 -0.81 6.12 -1.96
N ILE A 71 -1.04 5.36 -0.90
CA ILE A 71 -2.05 5.65 0.11
C ILE A 71 -1.42 6.62 1.10
N THR A 72 -1.87 7.86 1.10
CA THR A 72 -1.31 8.97 1.90
C THR A 72 -2.07 9.19 3.19
N ASP A 73 -3.32 8.71 3.28
CA ASP A 73 -4.15 8.82 4.47
C ASP A 73 -5.06 7.60 4.62
N VAL A 74 -5.34 7.23 5.87
CA VAL A 74 -6.25 6.14 6.21
C VAL A 74 -7.10 6.59 7.38
N ALA A 75 -8.40 6.76 7.14
CA ALA A 75 -9.37 7.09 8.16
C ALA A 75 -10.11 5.84 8.61
N ILE A 76 -9.96 5.47 9.88
CA ILE A 76 -10.73 4.38 10.49
C ILE A 76 -11.94 4.98 11.20
N THR A 77 -13.11 4.40 10.96
CA THR A 77 -14.38 4.82 11.55
C THR A 77 -15.03 3.67 12.31
N GLY A 78 -15.83 4.00 13.31
CA GLY A 78 -16.50 3.04 14.17
C GLY A 78 -16.39 3.39 15.65
N GLY A 79 -16.99 2.56 16.50
CA GLY A 79 -16.94 2.73 17.96
C GLY A 79 -15.84 1.89 18.63
N GLY A 80 -15.64 2.12 19.93
CA GLY A 80 -14.75 1.30 20.75
C GLY A 80 -13.30 1.31 20.27
N LEU A 81 -12.74 0.13 20.02
CA LEU A 81 -11.34 -0.02 19.58
C LEU A 81 -11.08 0.54 18.17
N CYS A 82 -12.10 0.83 17.37
CA CYS A 82 -11.94 1.38 16.01
C CYS A 82 -11.57 2.87 15.98
N SER A 83 -11.83 3.63 17.05
CA SER A 83 -11.51 5.07 17.10
C SER A 83 -10.13 5.39 17.67
N LEU A 84 -9.38 4.35 18.05
CA LEU A 84 -8.08 4.43 18.71
C LEU A 84 -6.85 4.25 17.81
N PRO A 85 -6.90 3.54 16.68
CA PRO A 85 -5.72 3.29 15.87
C PRO A 85 -5.10 4.59 15.35
N LYS A 86 -3.81 4.76 15.58
CA LYS A 86 -2.97 5.75 14.90
C LYS A 86 -2.26 5.07 13.76
N ILE A 87 -2.53 5.53 12.54
CA ILE A 87 -1.92 4.98 11.33
C ILE A 87 -0.45 5.38 11.26
N THR A 88 0.40 4.43 10.90
CA THR A 88 1.86 4.61 10.79
C THR A 88 2.36 4.15 9.42
N GLY A 89 3.57 4.58 9.04
CA GLY A 89 4.19 4.14 7.78
C GLY A 89 3.61 4.77 6.52
N LEU A 90 2.83 5.85 6.62
CA LEU A 90 2.35 6.54 5.42
C LEU A 90 3.53 7.23 4.67
N PRO A 91 3.53 7.24 3.32
CA PRO A 91 2.53 6.62 2.45
C PRO A 91 2.71 5.09 2.30
N TRP A 92 1.61 4.33 2.32
CA TRP A 92 1.64 2.91 1.96
C TRP A 92 1.66 2.77 0.45
N THR A 93 2.39 1.79 -0.06
CA THR A 93 2.55 1.60 -1.51
C THR A 93 1.80 0.35 -1.96
N LEU A 94 0.76 0.54 -2.76
CA LEU A 94 0.05 -0.52 -3.46
C LEU A 94 0.62 -0.68 -4.87
N THR A 95 1.22 -1.84 -5.12
CA THR A 95 1.76 -2.24 -6.43
C THR A 95 0.96 -3.42 -6.97
N SER A 96 0.57 -3.37 -8.24
CA SER A 96 -0.08 -4.52 -8.89
C SER A 96 0.96 -5.60 -9.19
N THR A 97 0.70 -6.84 -8.77
CA THR A 97 1.56 -8.01 -9.00
C THR A 97 0.95 -8.98 -10.01
N GLY A 98 -0.33 -8.81 -10.35
CA GLY A 98 -1.07 -9.53 -11.37
C GLY A 98 -2.30 -8.75 -11.82
N ALA A 99 -3.06 -9.29 -12.78
CA ALA A 99 -4.30 -8.67 -13.26
C ALA A 99 -5.36 -8.46 -12.16
N THR A 100 -5.35 -9.32 -11.13
CA THR A 100 -6.29 -9.31 -10.01
C THR A 100 -5.57 -9.37 -8.65
N ALA A 101 -4.27 -9.14 -8.61
CA ALA A 101 -3.44 -9.27 -7.41
C ALA A 101 -2.53 -8.06 -7.26
N GLY A 102 -2.31 -7.64 -6.01
CA GLY A 102 -1.39 -6.57 -5.66
C GLY A 102 -0.78 -6.77 -4.28
N SER A 103 0.24 -6.00 -3.98
CA SER A 103 0.89 -5.96 -2.67
C SER A 103 0.83 -4.55 -2.12
N VAL A 104 0.49 -4.42 -0.83
CA VAL A 104 0.52 -3.16 -0.11
C VAL A 104 1.64 -3.23 0.91
N THR A 105 2.65 -2.37 0.76
CA THR A 105 3.81 -2.31 1.65
C THR A 105 3.70 -1.17 2.65
N ASN A 106 4.45 -1.31 3.75
CA ASN A 106 4.53 -0.35 4.85
C ASN A 106 3.24 -0.19 5.67
N VAL A 107 2.33 -1.16 5.59
CA VAL A 107 1.07 -1.15 6.32
C VAL A 107 1.34 -1.24 7.81
N GLY A 108 0.81 -0.28 8.58
CA GLY A 108 0.95 -0.29 10.03
C GLY A 108 0.03 0.66 10.78
N TYR A 109 -0.30 0.30 12.01
CA TYR A 109 -1.02 1.14 12.97
C TYR A 109 -0.61 0.80 14.39
N THR A 110 -0.80 1.76 15.30
CA THR A 110 -0.58 1.55 16.74
C THR A 110 -1.84 1.89 17.52
N ILE A 111 -2.08 1.16 18.60
CA ILE A 111 -3.10 1.47 19.59
C ILE A 111 -2.37 1.62 20.92
N ALA A 112 -2.41 2.84 21.49
CA ALA A 112 -1.85 3.08 22.81
C ALA A 112 -2.57 2.23 23.85
N GLY A 113 -1.83 1.51 24.69
CA GLY A 113 -2.42 0.67 25.74
C GLY A 113 -3.15 1.51 26.80
N SER A 114 -4.10 0.89 27.48
CA SER A 114 -4.79 1.45 28.65
C SER A 114 -4.88 0.38 29.75
N ILE A 115 -5.53 0.72 30.87
CA ILE A 115 -5.84 -0.26 31.92
C ILE A 115 -6.76 -1.37 31.40
N LEU A 116 -7.57 -1.09 30.37
CA LEU A 116 -8.58 -2.01 29.84
C LEU A 116 -8.06 -2.92 28.72
N TYR A 117 -6.93 -2.60 28.10
CA TYR A 117 -6.39 -3.35 26.97
C TYR A 117 -4.88 -3.06 26.77
N PRO A 118 -4.08 -4.04 26.34
CA PRO A 118 -2.66 -3.84 26.13
C PRO A 118 -2.38 -2.98 24.90
N VAL A 119 -1.13 -2.50 24.78
CA VAL A 119 -0.64 -1.80 23.59
C VAL A 119 -0.64 -2.74 22.37
N SER A 120 -1.03 -2.22 21.21
CA SER A 120 -0.84 -2.90 19.92
C SER A 120 0.09 -2.10 19.03
N ASN A 121 1.14 -2.75 18.54
CA ASN A 121 2.05 -2.18 17.55
C ASN A 121 2.00 -3.05 16.30
N CYS A 122 1.08 -2.74 15.40
CA CYS A 122 0.80 -3.55 14.23
C CYS A 122 1.59 -3.00 13.04
N GLY A 123 2.60 -3.72 12.55
CA GLY A 123 3.43 -3.28 11.42
C GLY A 123 4.69 -2.49 11.79
N ALA A 124 5.47 -2.01 10.81
CA ALA A 124 5.23 -2.09 9.37
C ALA A 124 5.23 -3.52 8.80
N SER A 125 4.38 -3.79 7.81
CA SER A 125 4.28 -5.11 7.15
C SER A 125 3.84 -4.97 5.70
N THR A 126 4.01 -6.05 4.93
CA THR A 126 3.51 -6.16 3.56
C THR A 126 2.35 -7.13 3.54
N ILE A 127 1.23 -6.71 2.96
CA ILE A 127 0.04 -7.55 2.80
C ILE A 127 -0.27 -7.75 1.31
N THR A 128 -0.89 -8.87 0.99
CA THR A 128 -1.40 -9.15 -0.34
C THR A 128 -2.85 -8.70 -0.44
N ALA A 129 -3.17 -7.97 -1.50
CA ALA A 129 -4.51 -7.55 -1.86
C ALA A 129 -4.94 -8.25 -3.16
N ASN A 130 -6.22 -8.57 -3.26
CA ASN A 130 -6.86 -9.08 -4.45
C ASN A 130 -7.81 -8.02 -4.99
N TYR A 131 -7.90 -7.89 -6.31
CA TYR A 131 -8.79 -6.97 -6.97
C TYR A 131 -9.76 -7.72 -7.86
N SER A 132 -11.06 -7.58 -7.59
CA SER A 132 -12.11 -8.20 -8.41
C SER A 132 -13.38 -7.35 -8.37
N GLY A 133 -14.00 -7.15 -9.53
CA GLY A 133 -15.29 -6.46 -9.65
C GLY A 133 -15.30 -5.03 -9.12
N GLY A 134 -14.17 -4.31 -9.14
CA GLY A 134 -14.07 -2.96 -8.59
C GLY A 134 -13.72 -2.89 -7.11
N VAL A 135 -13.50 -4.03 -6.45
CA VAL A 135 -13.29 -4.11 -5.00
C VAL A 135 -11.91 -4.69 -4.70
N LEU A 136 -11.15 -3.99 -3.85
CA LEU A 136 -9.91 -4.48 -3.25
C LEU A 136 -10.24 -5.25 -1.97
N THR A 137 -9.77 -6.49 -1.89
CA THR A 137 -9.97 -7.36 -0.74
C THR A 137 -8.65 -7.93 -0.23
N ALA A 138 -8.55 -8.14 1.07
CA ALA A 138 -7.43 -8.84 1.68
C ALA A 138 -7.96 -9.69 2.84
N THR A 139 -7.45 -10.91 3.00
CA THR A 139 -8.00 -11.86 3.97
C THR A 139 -6.85 -12.57 4.68
N ASN A 140 -6.97 -12.73 6.00
CA ASN A 140 -5.99 -13.42 6.86
C ASN A 140 -4.54 -12.97 6.64
N GLN A 141 -4.31 -11.66 6.56
CA GLN A 141 -2.97 -11.10 6.39
C GLN A 141 -2.34 -10.85 7.76
N SER A 142 -1.21 -11.48 8.04
CA SER A 142 -0.45 -11.23 9.26
C SER A 142 0.26 -9.88 9.18
N LEU A 143 0.25 -9.17 10.31
CA LEU A 143 1.04 -7.97 10.52
C LEU A 143 2.02 -8.23 11.66
N ALA A 144 3.12 -7.47 11.70
CA ALA A 144 4.04 -7.48 12.83
C ALA A 144 3.32 -7.15 14.15
N GLY A 145 3.88 -7.60 15.28
CA GLY A 145 3.33 -7.31 16.60
C GLY A 145 2.07 -8.09 16.98
N ASN A 146 1.92 -9.31 16.42
CA ASN A 146 0.81 -10.22 16.69
C ASN A 146 -0.57 -9.63 16.33
N CYS A 147 -0.61 -8.93 15.19
CA CYS A 147 -1.84 -8.41 14.63
C CYS A 147 -2.19 -9.13 13.33
N THR A 148 -3.46 -9.16 12.97
CA THR A 148 -3.92 -9.82 11.73
C THR A 148 -5.07 -9.03 11.12
N VAL A 149 -4.98 -8.74 9.83
CA VAL A 149 -6.12 -8.29 9.03
C VAL A 149 -6.92 -9.53 8.67
N VAL A 150 -8.03 -9.74 9.35
CA VAL A 150 -8.92 -10.88 9.13
C VAL A 150 -9.60 -10.75 7.79
N SER A 151 -10.16 -9.57 7.53
CA SER A 151 -10.77 -9.23 6.25
C SER A 151 -10.64 -7.74 5.96
N LEU A 152 -10.56 -7.39 4.69
CA LEU A 152 -10.57 -6.05 4.15
C LEU A 152 -11.42 -6.09 2.89
N SER A 153 -12.28 -5.10 2.72
CA SER A 153 -13.07 -4.91 1.50
C SER A 153 -13.31 -3.43 1.29
N VAL A 154 -12.69 -2.86 0.26
CA VAL A 154 -12.80 -1.43 -0.08
C VAL A 154 -12.97 -1.21 -1.57
N LYS A 155 -13.67 -0.14 -1.93
CA LYS A 155 -13.99 0.18 -3.31
C LYS A 155 -13.36 1.50 -3.75
N PRO A 156 -12.23 1.48 -4.47
CA PRO A 156 -11.60 2.68 -5.01
C PRO A 156 -12.54 3.46 -5.93
N THR A 157 -12.52 4.77 -5.78
CA THR A 157 -13.20 5.75 -6.62
C THR A 157 -12.18 6.84 -6.98
N PRO A 158 -11.83 7.02 -8.28
CA PRO A 158 -12.33 6.27 -9.43
C PRO A 158 -11.95 4.78 -9.38
N ALA A 159 -12.74 3.94 -10.05
CA ALA A 159 -12.51 2.50 -10.08
C ALA A 159 -11.17 2.18 -10.73
N PHE A 160 -10.38 1.32 -10.09
CA PHE A 160 -9.09 0.91 -10.62
C PHE A 160 -9.26 -0.01 -11.82
N THR A 161 -8.35 0.08 -12.78
CA THR A 161 -8.19 -0.91 -13.82
C THR A 161 -6.71 -1.29 -13.87
N VAL A 162 -6.44 -2.60 -13.83
CA VAL A 162 -5.09 -3.11 -13.92
C VAL A 162 -4.79 -3.38 -15.39
N VAL A 163 -3.77 -2.70 -15.93
CA VAL A 163 -3.30 -2.91 -17.30
C VAL A 163 -1.90 -3.55 -17.26
N PRO A 164 -1.61 -4.57 -18.07
CA PRO A 164 -0.29 -5.17 -18.15
C PRO A 164 0.77 -4.21 -18.74
#